data_AF-A0A0Q8CSE8-F1
#
_entry.id   AF-A0A0Q8CSE8-F1
#
_cell.length_a   1.000
_cell.length_b   1.000
_cell.length_c   1.000
_cell.angle_alpha   90.00
_cell.angle_beta   90.00
_cell.angle_gamma   90.00
#
_symmetry.space_group_name_H-M   'P 1'
#
loop_
_entity.id
_entity.type
_entity.pdbx_description
1 polymer ?
#
loop_
_entity_poly.entity_id
_entity_poly.type
_entity_poly.pdbx_seq_one_letter_code
_entity_poly.pdbx_strand_id
1 'polypeptide(L)'
;MAGSALASKLPPFTLLDEPLLSFSSSDSSQVDVHPLRGLLNYGPYSKGSFGGYTASVRIATVGPDSAFKRRGALMKSLRNVHQPGDRTEYVPPYPGFEALFRVKLEAAPAAAHIKWPDSLGQLPGAGDPQARLFRAMDAALRRLEALRNEFDVVLVHFPDAWLPVTRTQDFDAHDALKALGAKYNIPTQVLNDRVFTFPYKASLAWRLATALYVKAAGTPWKLAPLRGVPEDTAYIGLAYALRGDQRDAHYVTCCSQVFDMDGGGMQFVAFEARDPVADLAEARRNPFLTRDDMRAVLSRSLELYQGRNAGNLPKRLVIHKTTAFKQEEIEGAFDALAGVPDIECVEVSAASCWRGVWLLPTGRSKPLSKAAAYPVPRGTMVVRSGNSALIWVAGNAPGVSNTGNYYQGKKSIPKPLNLVRHAGRGALELMAHEALALTKMDWNNDALYDPVPVSIRYSQRLARTIANVPDLPGNVYPYRLFM
;
A
#
# COMPACT_ATOMS: atom_id res chain seq x y z
N MET A 1 39.45 -14.63 -34.91
CA MET A 1 38.86 -13.27 -34.97
C MET A 1 37.48 -13.34 -34.33
N ALA A 2 37.35 -12.88 -33.08
CA ALA A 2 36.04 -12.74 -32.45
C ALA A 2 35.32 -11.58 -33.15
N GLY A 3 34.16 -11.84 -33.74
CA GLY A 3 33.36 -10.81 -34.39
C GLY A 3 33.13 -9.65 -33.42
N SER A 4 33.33 -8.43 -33.91
CA SER A 4 32.94 -7.20 -33.24
C SER A 4 31.51 -7.38 -32.71
N ALA A 5 31.36 -7.52 -31.40
CA ALA A 5 30.05 -7.47 -30.77
C ALA A 5 29.46 -6.12 -31.16
N LEU A 6 28.37 -6.14 -31.92
CA LEU A 6 27.62 -4.93 -32.26
C LEU A 6 27.37 -4.17 -30.96
N ALA A 7 27.99 -3.01 -30.82
CA ALA A 7 27.80 -2.18 -29.64
C ALA A 7 26.30 -1.90 -29.49
N SER A 8 25.75 -2.19 -28.32
CA SER A 8 24.35 -1.88 -28.01
C SER A 8 24.08 -0.41 -28.30
N LYS A 9 23.01 -0.12 -29.05
CA LYS A 9 22.52 1.26 -29.27
C LYS A 9 21.90 1.86 -28.00
N LEU A 10 21.66 1.05 -26.98
CA LEU A 10 21.10 1.45 -25.70
C LEU A 10 22.18 1.46 -24.61
N PRO A 11 22.10 2.39 -23.63
CA PRO A 11 23.00 2.39 -22.49
C PRO A 11 22.89 1.06 -21.72
N PRO A 12 23.99 0.60 -21.10
CA PRO A 12 23.99 -0.68 -20.38
C PRO A 12 23.00 -0.69 -19.21
N PHE A 13 22.82 0.46 -18.56
CA PHE A 13 21.80 0.74 -17.57
C PHE A 13 21.63 2.26 -17.41
N THR A 14 20.50 2.67 -16.84
CA THR A 14 20.24 4.04 -16.39
C THR A 14 20.07 4.02 -14.88
N LEU A 15 20.68 4.94 -14.15
CA LEU A 15 20.42 5.12 -12.73
C LEU A 15 19.40 6.25 -12.56
N LEU A 16 18.21 5.91 -12.08
CA LEU A 16 17.17 6.88 -11.77
C LEU A 16 17.44 7.53 -10.41
N ASP A 17 17.06 8.80 -10.28
CA ASP A 17 17.15 9.52 -9.01
C ASP A 17 16.24 8.89 -7.96
N GLU A 18 16.65 8.95 -6.68
CA GLU A 18 15.81 8.46 -5.59
C GLU A 18 14.61 9.41 -5.40
N PRO A 19 13.36 8.90 -5.49
CA PRO A 19 12.18 9.76 -5.42
C PRO A 19 12.05 10.48 -4.08
N LEU A 20 11.73 11.77 -4.15
CA LEU A 20 11.49 12.64 -3.00
C LEU A 20 10.03 12.52 -2.52
N LEU A 21 9.85 12.63 -1.21
CA LEU A 21 8.55 12.72 -0.55
C LEU A 21 8.31 14.17 -0.12
N SER A 22 7.09 14.67 -0.28
CA SER A 22 6.66 16.00 0.15
C SER A 22 5.91 15.96 1.49
N PHE A 23 6.19 16.94 2.34
CA PHE A 23 5.66 17.10 3.70
C PHE A 23 4.91 18.44 3.90
N SER A 24 4.58 19.13 2.81
CA SER A 24 3.82 20.38 2.84
C SER A 24 3.01 20.56 1.55
N SER A 25 1.78 21.05 1.69
CA SER A 25 0.95 21.44 0.54
C SER A 25 1.30 22.81 -0.03
N SER A 26 1.99 23.65 0.73
CA SER A 26 2.27 25.05 0.36
C SER A 26 3.76 25.35 0.13
N ASP A 27 4.64 24.45 0.56
CA ASP A 27 6.09 24.65 0.51
C ASP A 27 6.77 23.46 -0.18
N SER A 28 7.15 23.66 -1.44
CA SER A 28 7.79 22.65 -2.28
C SER A 28 9.22 22.29 -1.85
N SER A 29 9.82 23.06 -0.94
CA SER A 29 11.15 22.78 -0.38
C SER A 29 11.13 21.75 0.76
N GLN A 30 9.96 21.52 1.37
CA GLN A 30 9.80 20.56 2.47
C GLN A 30 9.70 19.13 1.94
N VAL A 31 10.82 18.66 1.40
CA VAL A 31 10.97 17.34 0.80
C VAL A 31 12.09 16.54 1.46
N ASP A 32 11.96 15.22 1.47
CA ASP A 32 13.00 14.30 1.93
C ASP A 32 12.89 12.95 1.20
N VAL A 33 14.01 12.29 0.92
CA VAL A 33 14.03 10.92 0.41
C VAL A 33 13.61 9.90 1.47
N HIS A 34 13.72 10.23 2.75
CA HIS A 34 13.44 9.33 3.86
C HIS A 34 12.12 9.72 4.55
N PRO A 35 11.12 8.81 4.63
CA PRO A 35 9.79 9.13 5.18
C PRO A 35 9.83 9.57 6.65
N LEU A 36 10.48 8.80 7.51
CA LEU A 36 10.56 9.11 8.95
C LEU A 36 11.38 10.39 9.23
N ARG A 37 12.50 10.59 8.54
CA ARG A 37 13.31 11.81 8.67
C ARG A 37 12.54 13.05 8.21
N GLY A 38 11.84 12.97 7.09
CA GLY A 38 11.01 14.07 6.61
C GLY A 38 9.85 14.38 7.57
N LEU A 39 9.20 13.37 8.15
CA LEU A 39 8.19 13.58 9.20
C LEU A 39 8.78 14.28 10.44
N LEU A 40 10.01 13.95 10.84
CA LEU A 40 10.66 14.65 11.97
C LEU A 40 10.96 16.11 11.65
N ASN A 41 11.52 16.36 10.46
CA ASN A 41 11.97 17.70 10.07
C ASN A 41 10.79 18.65 9.80
N TYR A 42 9.74 18.14 9.17
CA TYR A 42 8.67 18.97 8.62
C TYR A 42 7.30 18.68 9.24
N GLY A 43 7.08 17.53 9.88
CA GLY A 43 5.75 17.06 10.29
C GLY A 43 4.96 16.45 9.13
N PRO A 44 3.71 16.01 9.35
CA PRO A 44 2.91 15.38 8.31
C PRO A 44 2.47 16.38 7.24
N TYR A 45 2.32 15.92 6.00
CA TYR A 45 1.83 16.74 4.89
C TYR A 45 0.50 17.44 5.22
N SER A 46 -0.44 16.75 5.87
CA SER A 46 -1.72 17.33 6.27
C SER A 46 -1.68 18.14 7.58
N LYS A 47 -0.51 18.51 8.13
CA LYS A 47 -0.43 19.25 9.41
C LYS A 47 -1.30 20.52 9.46
N GLY A 48 -1.38 21.27 8.36
CA GLY A 48 -2.14 22.53 8.28
C GLY A 48 -3.66 22.33 8.19
N SER A 49 -4.12 21.30 7.49
CA SER A 49 -5.55 21.02 7.29
C SER A 49 -6.13 20.10 8.36
N PHE A 50 -5.37 19.09 8.77
CA PHE A 50 -5.81 18.07 9.72
C PHE A 50 -5.97 18.61 11.14
N GLY A 51 -5.01 19.41 11.62
CA GLY A 51 -5.09 20.04 12.95
C GLY A 51 -6.23 21.07 13.05
N GLY A 52 -6.63 21.67 11.93
CA GLY A 52 -7.82 22.53 11.85
C GLY A 52 -9.14 21.75 11.84
N TYR A 53 -9.13 20.50 11.37
CA TYR A 53 -10.29 19.61 11.34
C TYR A 53 -10.50 18.86 12.66
N THR A 54 -9.42 18.35 13.27
CA THR A 54 -9.47 17.69 14.57
C THR A 54 -8.23 18.01 15.42
N ALA A 55 -8.45 18.35 16.68
CA ALA A 55 -7.38 18.59 17.65
C ALA A 55 -6.82 17.29 18.27
N SER A 56 -7.52 16.17 18.10
CA SER A 56 -7.22 14.90 18.76
C SER A 56 -7.61 13.70 17.91
N VAL A 57 -6.79 12.65 17.97
CA VAL A 57 -7.12 11.30 17.48
C VAL A 57 -7.58 10.46 18.67
N ARG A 58 -8.86 10.10 18.70
CA ARG A 58 -9.51 9.36 19.78
C ARG A 58 -9.61 7.88 19.43
N ILE A 59 -9.12 7.03 20.34
CA ILE A 59 -9.00 5.60 20.12
C ILE A 59 -10.05 4.83 20.93
N ALA A 60 -10.95 4.14 20.23
CA ALA A 60 -11.83 3.12 20.78
C ALA A 60 -11.11 1.76 20.81
N THR A 61 -11.56 0.82 21.64
CA THR A 61 -10.92 -0.51 21.71
C THR A 61 -11.93 -1.64 21.73
N VAL A 62 -11.60 -2.72 21.04
CA VAL A 62 -12.35 -3.99 21.06
C VAL A 62 -11.38 -5.13 21.33
N GLY A 63 -11.74 -6.05 22.22
CA GLY A 63 -10.96 -7.27 22.46
C GLY A 63 -11.09 -7.80 23.89
N PRO A 64 -10.35 -8.87 24.23
CA PRO A 64 -10.44 -9.51 25.53
C PRO A 64 -10.19 -8.58 26.71
N ASP A 65 -10.93 -8.77 27.80
CA ASP A 65 -10.85 -7.92 29.00
C ASP A 65 -9.49 -8.03 29.70
N SER A 66 -8.88 -9.23 29.76
CA SER A 66 -7.56 -9.45 30.36
C SER A 66 -6.45 -8.55 29.76
N ALA A 67 -6.60 -8.14 28.50
CA ALA A 67 -5.64 -7.27 27.82
C ALA A 67 -6.04 -5.79 27.81
N PHE A 68 -7.17 -5.40 28.41
CA PHE A 68 -7.68 -4.02 28.39
C PHE A 68 -6.65 -3.00 28.92
N LYS A 69 -6.08 -3.25 30.10
CA LYS A 69 -5.06 -2.39 30.70
C LYS A 69 -3.78 -2.33 29.85
N ARG A 70 -3.37 -3.45 29.25
CA ARG A 70 -2.19 -3.53 28.37
C ARG A 70 -2.36 -2.71 27.10
N ARG A 71 -3.55 -2.72 26.48
CA ARG A 71 -3.90 -1.85 25.34
C ARG A 71 -3.82 -0.37 25.72
N GLY A 72 -4.35 0.00 26.88
CA GLY A 72 -4.25 1.37 27.39
C GLY A 72 -2.81 1.83 27.63
N ALA A 73 -1.97 0.96 28.22
CA ALA A 73 -0.56 1.24 28.43
C ALA A 73 0.22 1.39 27.11
N LEU A 74 -0.12 0.58 26.10
CA LEU A 74 0.44 0.70 24.75
C LEU A 74 0.08 2.05 24.11
N MET A 75 -1.17 2.51 24.18
CA MET A 75 -1.54 3.82 23.62
C MET A 75 -0.83 4.96 24.34
N LYS A 76 -0.69 4.88 25.67
CA LYS A 76 0.08 5.87 26.44
C LYS A 76 1.55 5.88 26.04
N SER A 77 2.15 4.72 25.73
CA SER A 77 3.56 4.66 25.37
C SER A 77 3.87 5.33 24.03
N LEU A 78 2.91 5.42 23.10
CA LEU A 78 3.06 6.14 21.83
C LEU A 78 3.23 7.66 22.01
N ARG A 79 2.93 8.20 23.19
CA ARG A 79 3.09 9.63 23.51
C ARG A 79 4.51 9.94 23.99
N ASN A 80 5.30 8.91 24.30
CA ASN A 80 6.65 9.05 24.84
C ASN A 80 7.70 9.00 23.72
N VAL A 81 8.89 9.54 24.04
CA VAL A 81 10.08 9.42 23.19
C VAL A 81 10.66 8.01 23.29
N HIS A 82 11.07 7.44 22.16
CA HIS A 82 11.73 6.12 22.10
C HIS A 82 12.99 6.17 21.22
N GLN A 83 14.09 5.60 21.72
CA GLN A 83 15.33 5.45 20.96
C GLN A 83 15.31 4.15 20.11
N PRO A 84 15.90 4.16 18.91
CA PRO A 84 15.94 2.99 18.04
C PRO A 84 16.85 1.90 18.63
N GLY A 85 16.32 0.68 18.75
CA GLY A 85 17.08 -0.51 19.15
C GLY A 85 17.38 -1.46 17.99
N ASP A 86 16.83 -1.20 16.80
CA ASP A 86 17.06 -1.91 15.55
C ASP A 86 17.20 -0.93 14.39
N ARG A 87 17.88 -1.35 13.32
CA ARG A 87 18.06 -0.56 12.09
C ARG A 87 18.46 0.89 12.38
N THR A 88 19.40 1.09 13.31
CA THR A 88 19.81 2.41 13.82
C THR A 88 20.41 3.30 12.73
N GLU A 89 20.81 2.70 11.62
CA GLU A 89 21.24 3.42 10.42
C GLU A 89 20.09 4.11 9.66
N TYR A 90 18.85 3.69 9.91
CA TYR A 90 17.64 4.11 9.19
C TYR A 90 16.58 4.68 10.13
N VAL A 91 16.19 3.96 11.20
CA VAL A 91 15.12 4.40 12.09
C VAL A 91 15.62 5.53 12.99
N PRO A 92 15.10 6.76 12.88
CA PRO A 92 15.47 7.83 13.78
C PRO A 92 14.73 7.71 15.13
N PRO A 93 15.15 8.45 16.18
CA PRO A 93 14.42 8.53 17.43
C PRO A 93 12.96 8.94 17.20
N TYR A 94 12.03 8.20 17.83
CA TYR A 94 10.61 8.53 17.77
C TYR A 94 10.31 9.62 18.81
N PRO A 95 9.70 10.77 18.45
CA PRO A 95 9.61 11.93 19.32
C PRO A 95 8.35 11.97 20.21
N GLY A 96 7.43 11.00 20.08
CA GLY A 96 6.09 11.06 20.65
C GLY A 96 5.04 11.47 19.62
N PHE A 97 3.81 10.97 19.79
CA PHE A 97 2.73 11.12 18.80
C PHE A 97 2.38 12.58 18.55
N GLU A 98 2.23 13.36 19.62
CA GLU A 98 1.80 14.76 19.57
C GLU A 98 2.88 15.67 18.97
N ALA A 99 4.14 15.43 19.33
CA ALA A 99 5.27 16.17 18.77
C ALA A 99 5.39 15.92 17.26
N LEU A 100 5.16 14.68 16.83
CA LEU A 100 5.26 14.25 15.44
C LEU A 100 4.09 14.77 14.58
N PHE A 101 2.85 14.49 14.99
CA PHE A 101 1.65 14.71 14.17
C PHE A 101 0.92 16.02 14.46
N ARG A 102 1.34 16.78 15.49
CA ARG A 102 0.75 18.06 15.91
C ARG A 102 -0.72 17.96 16.33
N VAL A 103 -1.16 16.77 16.74
CA VAL A 103 -2.50 16.47 17.27
C VAL A 103 -2.40 15.53 18.47
N LYS A 104 -3.35 15.62 19.41
CA LYS A 104 -3.35 14.80 20.63
C LYS A 104 -3.70 13.33 20.33
N LEU A 105 -3.14 12.39 21.10
CA LEU A 105 -3.60 11.01 21.12
C LEU A 105 -4.41 10.73 22.40
N GLU A 106 -5.70 10.46 22.24
CA GLU A 106 -6.64 10.36 23.36
C GLU A 106 -7.41 9.04 23.35
N ALA A 107 -7.86 8.62 24.54
CA ALA A 107 -8.78 7.50 24.65
C ALA A 107 -10.21 7.99 24.38
N ALA A 108 -10.99 7.20 23.67
CA ALA A 108 -12.42 7.44 23.51
C ALA A 108 -13.16 7.30 24.87
N PRO A 109 -14.42 7.75 24.99
CA PRO A 109 -15.21 7.56 26.19
C PRO A 109 -15.40 6.08 26.57
N ALA A 110 -15.68 5.82 27.85
CA ALA A 110 -15.86 4.47 28.39
C ALA A 110 -16.84 3.60 27.58
N ALA A 111 -17.90 4.21 27.02
CA ALA A 111 -18.92 3.53 26.22
C ALA A 111 -18.38 2.96 24.89
N ALA A 112 -17.28 3.51 24.36
CA ALA A 112 -16.63 3.10 23.12
C ALA A 112 -15.55 2.01 23.33
N HIS A 113 -15.41 1.48 24.54
CA HIS A 113 -14.54 0.35 24.83
C HIS A 113 -15.35 -0.94 25.02
N ILE A 114 -15.25 -1.85 24.05
CA ILE A 114 -15.96 -3.13 24.05
C ILE A 114 -15.02 -4.21 24.56
N LYS A 115 -15.48 -4.92 25.59
CA LYS A 115 -14.76 -6.02 26.23
C LYS A 115 -15.36 -7.34 25.78
N TRP A 116 -14.53 -8.21 25.22
CA TRP A 116 -14.89 -9.59 24.97
C TRP A 116 -14.42 -10.49 26.11
N PRO A 117 -15.06 -11.65 26.30
CA PRO A 117 -14.50 -12.74 27.10
C PRO A 117 -13.11 -13.15 26.60
N ASP A 118 -12.29 -13.71 27.49
CA ASP A 118 -10.94 -14.16 27.14
C ASP A 118 -10.93 -15.45 26.30
N SER A 119 -11.97 -16.28 26.46
CA SER A 119 -12.16 -17.51 25.69
C SER A 119 -13.17 -17.31 24.55
N LEU A 120 -12.80 -17.75 23.34
CA LEU A 120 -13.66 -17.72 22.15
C LEU A 120 -14.99 -18.46 22.37
N GLY A 121 -15.00 -19.55 23.13
CA GLY A 121 -16.20 -20.33 23.41
C GLY A 121 -17.25 -19.59 24.25
N GLN A 122 -16.83 -18.54 24.96
CA GLN A 122 -17.71 -17.67 25.75
C GLN A 122 -18.27 -16.50 24.95
N LEU A 123 -17.84 -16.32 23.69
CA LEU A 123 -18.41 -15.29 22.83
C LEU A 123 -19.91 -15.56 22.59
N PRO A 124 -20.74 -14.51 22.60
CA PRO A 124 -22.18 -14.64 22.43
C PRO A 124 -22.54 -15.13 21.02
N GLY A 125 -23.68 -15.83 20.93
CA GLY A 125 -24.20 -16.39 19.67
C GLY A 125 -24.11 -17.92 19.61
N ALA A 126 -24.72 -18.51 18.58
CA ALA A 126 -24.64 -19.93 18.26
C ALA A 126 -23.72 -20.17 17.05
N GLY A 127 -23.26 -21.41 16.89
CA GLY A 127 -22.35 -21.82 15.81
C GLY A 127 -20.95 -22.18 16.31
N ASP A 128 -20.07 -22.44 15.34
CA ASP A 128 -18.65 -22.72 15.56
C ASP A 128 -17.88 -21.46 16.07
N PRO A 129 -16.64 -21.61 16.53
CA PRO A 129 -15.84 -20.49 17.03
C PRO A 129 -15.66 -19.33 16.01
N GLN A 130 -15.56 -19.64 14.72
CA GLN A 130 -15.39 -18.67 13.64
C GLN A 130 -16.65 -17.80 13.48
N ALA A 131 -17.82 -18.43 13.41
CA ALA A 131 -19.12 -17.76 13.31
C ALA A 131 -19.40 -16.91 14.55
N ARG A 132 -19.05 -17.40 15.75
CA ARG A 132 -19.14 -16.63 17.00
C ARG A 132 -18.24 -15.40 16.98
N LEU A 133 -16.99 -15.54 16.54
CA LEU A 133 -16.06 -14.41 16.41
C LEU A 133 -16.57 -13.39 15.39
N PHE A 134 -17.05 -13.84 14.23
CA PHE A 134 -17.63 -12.96 13.21
C PHE A 134 -18.80 -12.15 13.77
N ARG A 135 -19.77 -12.81 14.43
CA ARG A 135 -20.91 -12.12 15.06
C ARG A 135 -20.48 -11.16 16.15
N ALA A 136 -19.46 -11.51 16.94
CA ALA A 136 -18.92 -10.63 17.97
C ALA A 136 -18.26 -9.37 17.37
N MET A 137 -17.55 -9.50 16.23
CA MET A 137 -17.00 -8.37 15.48
C MET A 137 -18.11 -7.48 14.91
N ASP A 138 -19.12 -8.07 14.26
CA ASP A 138 -20.25 -7.34 13.68
C ASP A 138 -21.04 -6.59 14.75
N ALA A 139 -21.37 -7.25 15.87
CA ALA A 139 -22.06 -6.62 16.99
C ALA A 139 -21.23 -5.50 17.64
N ALA A 140 -19.91 -5.67 17.74
CA ALA A 140 -19.03 -4.65 18.28
C ALA A 140 -19.00 -3.40 17.40
N LEU A 141 -18.81 -3.57 16.09
CA LEU A 141 -18.77 -2.44 15.15
C LEU A 141 -20.13 -1.76 15.00
N ARG A 142 -21.23 -2.52 15.00
CA ARG A 142 -22.59 -1.96 15.01
C ARG A 142 -22.88 -1.12 16.25
N ARG A 143 -22.39 -1.54 17.43
CA ARG A 143 -22.49 -0.73 18.65
C ARG A 143 -21.66 0.56 18.54
N LEU A 144 -20.47 0.48 17.95
CA LEU A 144 -19.59 1.62 17.76
C LEU A 144 -20.10 2.59 16.70
N GLU A 145 -20.86 2.12 15.70
CA GLU A 145 -21.54 2.98 14.73
C GLU A 145 -22.47 3.99 15.42
N ALA A 146 -23.20 3.56 16.47
CA ALA A 146 -24.03 4.46 17.27
C ALA A 146 -23.22 5.52 18.06
N LEU A 147 -21.90 5.33 18.20
CA LEU A 147 -20.96 6.23 18.89
C LEU A 147 -19.95 6.84 17.91
N ARG A 148 -20.25 6.91 16.61
CA ARG A 148 -19.27 7.23 15.55
C ARG A 148 -18.53 8.56 15.75
N ASN A 149 -19.16 9.52 16.42
CA ASN A 149 -18.58 10.84 16.67
C ASN A 149 -17.65 10.88 17.90
N GLU A 150 -17.57 9.81 18.68
CA GLU A 150 -16.80 9.72 19.92
C GLU A 150 -15.37 9.16 19.74
N PHE A 151 -15.07 8.62 18.56
CA PHE A 151 -13.78 8.04 18.24
C PHE A 151 -13.43 8.22 16.76
N ASP A 152 -12.14 8.08 16.45
CA ASP A 152 -11.61 8.22 15.09
C ASP A 152 -11.11 6.87 14.54
N VAL A 153 -10.52 6.03 15.40
CA VAL A 153 -10.01 4.69 15.04
C VAL A 153 -10.35 3.67 16.13
N VAL A 154 -10.68 2.44 15.72
CA VAL A 154 -10.93 1.32 16.63
C VAL A 154 -9.73 0.36 16.64
N LEU A 155 -9.14 0.19 17.82
CA LEU A 155 -8.07 -0.78 18.06
C LEU A 155 -8.67 -2.14 18.42
N VAL A 156 -8.54 -3.12 17.53
CA VAL A 156 -9.09 -4.48 17.71
C VAL A 156 -7.97 -5.45 18.05
N HIS A 157 -8.09 -6.14 19.18
CA HIS A 157 -7.06 -7.08 19.65
C HIS A 157 -7.50 -8.53 19.50
N PHE A 158 -6.76 -9.28 18.69
CA PHE A 158 -6.86 -10.73 18.57
C PHE A 158 -5.65 -11.38 19.26
N PRO A 159 -5.83 -12.04 20.43
CA PRO A 159 -4.75 -12.75 21.09
C PRO A 159 -4.12 -13.82 20.20
N ASP A 160 -2.84 -14.12 20.40
CA ASP A 160 -2.13 -15.17 19.66
C ASP A 160 -2.77 -16.56 19.93
N ALA A 161 -3.36 -16.75 21.11
CA ALA A 161 -4.11 -17.97 21.45
C ALA A 161 -5.34 -18.22 20.55
N TRP A 162 -5.87 -17.18 19.89
CA TRP A 162 -7.00 -17.29 18.97
C TRP A 162 -6.58 -17.60 17.54
N LEU A 163 -5.26 -17.68 17.26
CA LEU A 163 -4.72 -17.86 15.92
C LEU A 163 -5.37 -19.03 15.14
N PRO A 164 -5.59 -20.23 15.72
CA PRO A 164 -6.21 -21.36 15.02
C PRO A 164 -7.64 -21.10 14.53
N VAL A 165 -8.35 -20.15 15.14
CA VAL A 165 -9.72 -19.76 14.76
C VAL A 165 -9.73 -18.51 13.88
N THR A 166 -8.85 -17.55 14.16
CA THR A 166 -8.77 -16.29 13.40
C THR A 166 -8.24 -16.47 11.98
N ARG A 167 -7.59 -17.59 11.68
CA ARG A 167 -7.04 -17.88 10.37
C ARG A 167 -7.14 -19.36 10.05
N THR A 168 -8.12 -19.71 9.22
CA THR A 168 -8.32 -21.05 8.65
C THR A 168 -8.22 -20.98 7.12
N GLN A 169 -8.50 -22.10 6.45
CA GLN A 169 -8.56 -22.14 4.98
C GLN A 169 -9.70 -21.27 4.44
N ASP A 170 -10.86 -21.27 5.12
CA ASP A 170 -12.09 -20.66 4.64
C ASP A 170 -12.47 -19.38 5.39
N PHE A 171 -11.70 -18.99 6.42
CA PHE A 171 -11.97 -17.81 7.23
C PHE A 171 -10.69 -17.08 7.65
N ASP A 172 -10.66 -15.78 7.35
CA ASP A 172 -9.63 -14.85 7.82
C ASP A 172 -10.31 -13.72 8.61
N ALA A 173 -10.15 -13.73 9.94
CA ALA A 173 -10.78 -12.75 10.83
C ALA A 173 -10.28 -11.33 10.58
N HIS A 174 -9.05 -11.15 10.09
CA HIS A 174 -8.55 -9.84 9.71
C HIS A 174 -9.35 -9.32 8.51
N ASP A 175 -9.47 -10.12 7.44
CA ASP A 175 -10.19 -9.72 6.23
C ASP A 175 -11.68 -9.50 6.49
N ALA A 176 -12.30 -10.38 7.28
CA ALA A 176 -13.68 -10.22 7.74
C ALA A 176 -13.88 -8.92 8.55
N LEU A 177 -12.96 -8.61 9.47
CA LEU A 177 -13.00 -7.35 10.22
C LEU A 177 -12.84 -6.13 9.30
N LYS A 178 -11.99 -6.21 8.26
CA LYS A 178 -11.81 -5.13 7.29
C LYS A 178 -13.07 -4.86 6.49
N ALA A 179 -13.75 -5.92 6.03
CA ALA A 179 -15.02 -5.76 5.35
C ALA A 179 -16.12 -5.20 6.27
N LEU A 180 -16.20 -5.65 7.52
CA LEU A 180 -17.13 -5.06 8.50
C LEU A 180 -16.79 -3.60 8.80
N GLY A 181 -15.50 -3.26 8.94
CA GLY A 181 -15.04 -1.88 9.10
C GLY A 181 -15.41 -1.01 7.90
N ALA A 182 -15.32 -1.54 6.68
CA ALA A 182 -15.79 -0.88 5.48
C ALA A 182 -17.32 -0.68 5.48
N LYS A 183 -18.09 -1.73 5.80
CA LYS A 183 -19.56 -1.70 5.91
C LYS A 183 -20.05 -0.60 6.86
N TYR A 184 -19.44 -0.48 8.04
CA TYR A 184 -19.82 0.51 9.05
C TYR A 184 -19.06 1.85 8.94
N ASN A 185 -18.19 2.02 7.94
CA ASN A 185 -17.31 3.18 7.79
C ASN A 185 -16.49 3.50 9.07
N ILE A 186 -15.96 2.44 9.69
CA ILE A 186 -15.15 2.46 10.92
C ILE A 186 -13.72 2.00 10.61
N PRO A 187 -12.72 2.89 10.71
CA PRO A 187 -11.32 2.52 10.57
C PRO A 187 -10.86 1.60 11.71
N THR A 188 -10.28 0.44 11.36
CA THR A 188 -9.80 -0.55 12.34
C THR A 188 -8.29 -0.74 12.28
N GLN A 189 -7.65 -0.84 13.45
CA GLN A 189 -6.26 -1.27 13.59
C GLN A 189 -6.22 -2.58 14.37
N VAL A 190 -5.78 -3.66 13.72
CA VAL A 190 -5.63 -4.97 14.36
C VAL A 190 -4.33 -5.03 15.14
N LEU A 191 -4.39 -5.62 16.33
CA LEU A 191 -3.27 -5.95 17.20
C LEU A 191 -3.29 -7.44 17.55
N ASN A 192 -2.11 -8.00 17.80
CA ASN A 192 -1.91 -9.32 18.38
C ASN A 192 -0.94 -9.24 19.57
N ASP A 193 -0.73 -10.33 20.31
CA ASP A 193 0.03 -10.29 21.57
C ASP A 193 1.50 -9.87 21.37
N ARG A 194 2.05 -10.06 20.16
CA ARG A 194 3.41 -9.66 19.80
C ARG A 194 3.65 -8.17 19.99
N VAL A 195 2.62 -7.32 19.90
CA VAL A 195 2.75 -5.88 20.16
C VAL A 195 3.22 -5.57 21.59
N PHE A 196 2.85 -6.41 22.55
CA PHE A 196 3.21 -6.21 23.95
C PHE A 196 4.64 -6.68 24.24
N THR A 197 5.11 -7.70 23.52
CA THR A 197 6.43 -8.33 23.72
C THR A 197 7.50 -7.82 22.77
N PHE A 198 7.14 -7.05 21.73
CA PHE A 198 8.10 -6.55 20.74
C PHE A 198 9.19 -5.68 21.40
N PRO A 199 10.49 -6.01 21.21
CA PRO A 199 11.58 -5.38 21.95
C PRO A 199 11.90 -3.96 21.46
N TYR A 200 11.73 -3.70 20.16
CA TYR A 200 12.15 -2.43 19.57
C TYR A 200 11.04 -1.38 19.61
N LYS A 201 11.00 -0.60 20.71
CA LYS A 201 9.90 0.33 21.00
C LYS A 201 9.78 1.48 20.00
N ALA A 202 10.88 2.04 19.51
CA ALA A 202 10.83 3.09 18.48
C ALA A 202 10.22 2.59 17.18
N SER A 203 10.66 1.44 16.67
CA SER A 203 10.10 0.81 15.46
C SER A 203 8.63 0.46 15.62
N LEU A 204 8.22 -0.03 16.79
CA LEU A 204 6.80 -0.25 17.09
C LEU A 204 6.01 1.06 17.07
N ALA A 205 6.53 2.11 17.71
CA ALA A 205 5.87 3.40 17.81
C ALA A 205 5.72 4.05 16.42
N TRP A 206 6.78 4.07 15.60
CA TRP A 206 6.73 4.58 14.22
C TRP A 206 5.64 3.89 13.38
N ARG A 207 5.58 2.55 13.41
CA ARG A 207 4.56 1.80 12.65
C ARG A 207 3.15 2.08 13.13
N LEU A 208 2.92 1.92 14.44
CA LEU A 208 1.58 2.02 15.00
C LEU A 208 1.06 3.46 14.97
N ALA A 209 1.89 4.45 15.30
CA ALA A 209 1.51 5.85 15.29
C ALA A 209 1.17 6.34 13.87
N THR A 210 1.98 5.98 12.87
CA THR A 210 1.70 6.32 11.46
C THR A 210 0.40 5.67 10.99
N ALA A 211 0.20 4.39 11.28
CA ALA A 211 -1.04 3.69 10.91
C ALA A 211 -2.29 4.32 11.56
N LEU A 212 -2.20 4.72 12.84
CA LEU A 212 -3.30 5.40 13.53
C LEU A 212 -3.59 6.78 12.92
N TYR A 213 -2.55 7.58 12.65
CA TYR A 213 -2.71 8.90 12.02
C TYR A 213 -3.40 8.79 10.66
N VAL A 214 -2.97 7.85 9.82
CA VAL A 214 -3.55 7.63 8.49
C VAL A 214 -5.00 7.14 8.58
N LYS A 215 -5.28 6.22 9.50
CA LYS A 215 -6.64 5.70 9.73
C LYS A 215 -7.59 6.77 10.26
N ALA A 216 -7.06 7.75 10.98
CA ALA A 216 -7.78 8.93 11.42
C ALA A 216 -7.99 9.99 10.31
N ALA A 217 -7.62 9.70 9.06
CA ALA A 217 -7.65 10.60 7.88
C ALA A 217 -6.44 11.52 7.70
N GLY A 218 -5.37 11.36 8.47
CA GLY A 218 -4.13 12.09 8.28
C GLY A 218 -3.37 11.63 7.02
N THR A 219 -2.69 12.56 6.34
CA THR A 219 -1.78 12.28 5.24
C THR A 219 -0.35 12.56 5.70
N PRO A 220 0.48 11.52 5.94
CA PRO A 220 1.79 11.70 6.51
C PRO A 220 2.78 12.33 5.51
N TRP A 221 2.76 11.89 4.25
CA TRP A 221 3.56 12.45 3.15
C TRP A 221 2.92 12.17 1.80
N LYS A 222 3.31 12.93 0.78
CA LYS A 222 2.98 12.72 -0.64
C LYS A 222 4.23 12.45 -1.47
N LEU A 223 4.10 12.07 -2.74
CA LEU A 223 5.24 12.14 -3.66
C LEU A 223 5.52 13.60 -3.99
N ALA A 224 6.79 13.98 -4.03
CA ALA A 224 7.17 15.25 -4.66
C ALA A 224 7.01 15.14 -6.19
N PRO A 225 6.76 16.25 -6.90
CA PRO A 225 6.67 16.24 -8.36
C PRO A 225 7.88 15.55 -9.01
N LEU A 226 7.60 14.58 -9.89
CA LEU A 226 8.63 13.87 -10.63
C LEU A 226 8.91 14.57 -11.95
N ARG A 227 10.18 14.76 -12.28
CA ARG A 227 10.59 15.40 -13.54
C ARG A 227 10.04 14.63 -14.73
N GLY A 228 9.30 15.32 -15.60
CA GLY A 228 8.73 14.76 -16.83
C GLY A 228 7.37 14.10 -16.66
N VAL A 229 6.86 13.97 -15.43
CA VAL A 229 5.48 13.52 -15.20
C VAL A 229 4.57 14.76 -15.19
N PRO A 230 3.52 14.82 -16.03
CA PRO A 230 2.56 15.92 -15.97
C PRO A 230 1.92 16.05 -14.59
N GLU A 231 1.66 17.29 -14.17
CA GLU A 231 0.71 17.55 -13.08
C GLU A 231 -0.65 16.94 -13.43
N ASP A 232 -1.42 16.52 -12.42
CA ASP A 232 -2.71 15.82 -12.61
C ASP A 232 -2.57 14.44 -13.30
N THR A 233 -1.45 13.74 -13.08
CA THR A 233 -1.30 12.34 -13.48
C THR A 233 -1.97 11.41 -12.47
N ALA A 234 -2.84 10.56 -13.01
CA ALA A 234 -3.58 9.53 -12.29
C ALA A 234 -2.98 8.13 -12.54
N TYR A 235 -2.97 7.25 -11.54
CA TYR A 235 -2.62 5.83 -11.73
C TYR A 235 -3.79 4.93 -11.37
N ILE A 236 -3.93 3.78 -12.02
CA ILE A 236 -4.91 2.75 -11.67
C ILE A 236 -4.23 1.41 -11.43
N GLY A 237 -4.58 0.71 -10.36
CA GLY A 237 -4.12 -0.65 -10.08
C GLY A 237 -5.23 -1.69 -10.32
N LEU A 238 -5.01 -2.63 -11.22
CA LEU A 238 -5.96 -3.72 -11.48
C LEU A 238 -5.46 -5.02 -10.86
N ALA A 239 -6.30 -5.64 -10.03
CA ALA A 239 -6.09 -6.97 -9.49
C ALA A 239 -7.36 -7.81 -9.64
N TYR A 240 -7.16 -9.10 -9.88
CA TYR A 240 -8.23 -10.03 -10.12
C TYR A 240 -8.37 -10.95 -8.92
N ALA A 241 -9.61 -11.17 -8.49
CA ALA A 241 -9.95 -12.18 -7.51
C ALA A 241 -10.94 -13.16 -8.14
N LEU A 242 -10.79 -14.44 -7.82
CA LEU A 242 -11.78 -15.46 -8.16
C LEU A 242 -12.59 -15.72 -6.90
N ARG A 243 -13.92 -15.64 -6.99
CA ARG A 243 -14.84 -15.99 -5.90
C ARG A 243 -15.64 -17.22 -6.30
N GLY A 244 -15.86 -18.14 -5.36
CA GLY A 244 -16.60 -19.39 -5.58
C GLY A 244 -15.72 -20.64 -5.57
N ASP A 245 -16.36 -21.81 -5.46
CA ASP A 245 -15.69 -23.12 -5.51
C ASP A 245 -15.30 -23.49 -6.95
N GLN A 246 -14.45 -24.50 -7.13
CA GLN A 246 -13.83 -24.90 -8.42
C GLN A 246 -14.81 -25.17 -9.57
N ARG A 247 -16.13 -25.29 -9.30
CA ARG A 247 -17.18 -25.57 -10.29
C ARG A 247 -18.09 -24.38 -10.62
N ASP A 248 -18.10 -23.32 -9.80
CA ASP A 248 -18.98 -22.13 -9.93
C ASP A 248 -18.18 -20.85 -9.62
N ALA A 249 -17.01 -20.71 -10.26
CA ALA A 249 -16.15 -19.55 -10.06
C ALA A 249 -16.69 -18.35 -10.86
N HIS A 250 -17.18 -17.34 -10.16
CA HIS A 250 -17.50 -16.04 -10.76
C HIS A 250 -16.26 -15.14 -10.69
N TYR A 251 -16.00 -14.37 -11.74
CA TYR A 251 -14.99 -13.31 -11.69
C TYR A 251 -15.45 -12.23 -10.71
N VAL A 252 -14.66 -12.02 -9.65
CA VAL A 252 -14.80 -10.81 -8.85
C VAL A 252 -13.61 -9.92 -9.16
N THR A 253 -13.82 -9.02 -10.11
CA THR A 253 -12.79 -8.11 -10.56
C THR A 253 -12.65 -6.97 -9.56
N CYS A 254 -11.51 -6.91 -8.89
CA CYS A 254 -11.28 -5.88 -7.88
C CYS A 254 -10.47 -4.73 -8.49
N CYS A 255 -11.19 -3.68 -8.84
CA CYS A 255 -10.62 -2.52 -9.47
C CYS A 255 -10.11 -1.57 -8.39
N SER A 256 -8.79 -1.50 -8.28
CA SER A 256 -8.16 -0.64 -7.30
C SER A 256 -7.69 0.63 -7.97
N GLN A 257 -8.56 1.62 -7.83
CA GLN A 257 -8.19 2.97 -7.42
C GLN A 257 -7.59 3.86 -8.51
N VAL A 258 -8.07 5.11 -8.58
CA VAL A 258 -7.30 6.23 -9.13
C VAL A 258 -6.37 6.80 -8.05
N PHE A 259 -5.07 6.69 -8.23
CA PHE A 259 -4.05 7.41 -7.47
C PHE A 259 -3.85 8.74 -8.15
N ASP A 260 -4.17 9.85 -7.50
CA ASP A 260 -3.42 11.05 -7.84
C ASP A 260 -1.97 10.85 -7.38
N MET A 261 -0.97 11.41 -8.09
CA MET A 261 0.43 11.51 -7.63
C MET A 261 0.52 11.97 -6.16
N ASP A 262 -0.50 12.72 -5.75
CA ASP A 262 -0.70 13.25 -4.43
C ASP A 262 -1.07 12.23 -3.33
N GLY A 263 -1.44 10.98 -3.62
CA GLY A 263 -1.82 9.99 -2.58
C GLY A 263 -3.08 10.35 -1.75
N GLY A 264 -3.58 11.59 -1.80
CA GLY A 264 -4.75 12.11 -1.11
C GLY A 264 -6.06 11.74 -1.81
N GLY A 265 -6.20 10.49 -2.22
CA GLY A 265 -7.20 10.11 -3.23
C GLY A 265 -7.64 8.66 -3.18
N MET A 266 -7.26 7.90 -2.15
CA MET A 266 -7.38 6.45 -2.22
C MET A 266 -8.80 5.96 -1.99
N GLN A 267 -9.54 5.75 -3.07
CA GLN A 267 -10.90 5.20 -3.10
C GLN A 267 -10.93 3.95 -3.97
N PHE A 268 -11.76 2.98 -3.60
CA PHE A 268 -11.90 1.70 -4.32
C PHE A 268 -13.31 1.54 -4.87
N VAL A 269 -13.39 0.78 -5.95
CA VAL A 269 -14.63 0.32 -6.57
C VAL A 269 -14.52 -1.19 -6.67
N ALA A 270 -15.33 -1.90 -5.89
CA ALA A 270 -15.53 -3.33 -6.14
C ALA A 270 -16.43 -3.46 -7.37
N PHE A 271 -16.02 -4.26 -8.36
CA PHE A 271 -16.80 -4.51 -9.56
C PHE A 271 -16.97 -6.02 -9.77
N GLU A 272 -18.20 -6.50 -9.68
CA GLU A 272 -18.48 -7.89 -10.06
C GLU A 272 -18.66 -7.94 -11.58
N ALA A 273 -17.77 -8.67 -12.24
CA ALA A 273 -17.83 -8.87 -13.69
C ALA A 273 -19.12 -9.61 -14.04
N ARG A 274 -19.79 -9.15 -15.09
CA ARG A 274 -21.12 -9.67 -15.46
C ARG A 274 -21.03 -10.96 -16.26
N ASP A 275 -19.91 -11.17 -16.94
CA ASP A 275 -19.74 -12.28 -17.87
C ASP A 275 -19.16 -13.53 -17.16
N PRO A 276 -19.75 -14.72 -17.37
CA PRO A 276 -19.22 -15.96 -16.83
C PRO A 276 -17.85 -16.31 -17.44
N VAL A 277 -16.99 -16.97 -16.65
CA VAL A 277 -15.66 -17.40 -17.09
C VAL A 277 -15.78 -18.45 -18.20
N ALA A 278 -15.39 -18.11 -19.44
CA ALA A 278 -15.43 -19.05 -20.56
C ALA A 278 -14.40 -20.19 -20.42
N ASP A 279 -13.19 -19.91 -19.90
CA ASP A 279 -12.14 -20.91 -19.65
C ASP A 279 -11.46 -20.67 -18.28
N LEU A 280 -11.76 -21.55 -17.32
CA LEU A 280 -11.20 -21.51 -15.96
C LEU A 280 -9.68 -21.72 -15.91
N ALA A 281 -9.10 -22.46 -16.87
CA ALA A 281 -7.66 -22.72 -16.93
C ALA A 281 -6.87 -21.53 -17.52
N GLU A 282 -7.47 -20.80 -18.45
CA GLU A 282 -6.93 -19.52 -18.93
C GLU A 282 -7.09 -18.43 -17.87
N ALA A 283 -8.26 -18.33 -17.23
CA ALA A 283 -8.54 -17.38 -16.15
C ALA A 283 -7.58 -17.50 -14.97
N ARG A 284 -7.16 -18.73 -14.62
CA ARG A 284 -6.16 -18.98 -13.58
C ARG A 284 -4.75 -18.53 -13.98
N ARG A 285 -4.43 -18.48 -15.27
CA ARG A 285 -3.09 -18.10 -15.78
C ARG A 285 -3.00 -16.61 -16.10
N ASN A 286 -4.00 -16.05 -16.76
CA ASN A 286 -4.12 -14.63 -17.06
C ASN A 286 -5.58 -14.20 -16.95
N PRO A 287 -6.06 -13.80 -15.77
CA PRO A 287 -7.39 -13.22 -15.66
C PRO A 287 -7.45 -11.87 -16.42
N PHE A 288 -8.53 -11.67 -17.16
CA PHE A 288 -8.73 -10.48 -18.00
C PHE A 288 -10.20 -10.08 -17.97
N LEU A 289 -10.47 -8.81 -18.27
CA LEU A 289 -11.82 -8.30 -18.47
C LEU A 289 -12.20 -8.33 -19.95
N THR A 290 -13.49 -8.50 -20.21
CA THR A 290 -14.05 -8.16 -21.52
C THR A 290 -13.94 -6.65 -21.75
N ARG A 291 -14.09 -6.22 -23.00
CA ARG A 291 -14.08 -4.81 -23.37
C ARG A 291 -15.11 -4.00 -22.56
N ASP A 292 -16.32 -4.53 -22.40
CA ASP A 292 -17.42 -3.87 -21.70
C ASP A 292 -17.18 -3.76 -20.19
N ASP A 293 -16.69 -4.84 -19.55
CA ASP A 293 -16.34 -4.82 -18.13
C ASP A 293 -15.18 -3.86 -17.86
N MET A 294 -14.14 -3.88 -18.71
CA MET A 294 -13.01 -2.95 -18.60
C MET A 294 -13.46 -1.50 -18.75
N ARG A 295 -14.37 -1.24 -19.69
CA ARG A 295 -14.96 0.08 -19.88
C ARG A 295 -15.73 0.53 -18.63
N ALA A 296 -16.62 -0.30 -18.11
CA ALA A 296 -17.44 0.02 -16.94
C ALA A 296 -16.57 0.35 -15.70
N VAL A 297 -15.54 -0.47 -15.47
CA VAL A 297 -14.56 -0.31 -14.39
C VAL A 297 -13.84 1.02 -14.47
N LEU A 298 -13.30 1.36 -15.64
CA LEU A 298 -12.48 2.54 -15.82
C LEU A 298 -13.33 3.82 -15.87
N SER A 299 -14.53 3.78 -16.45
CA SER A 299 -15.48 4.89 -16.39
C SER A 299 -15.84 5.21 -14.94
N ARG A 300 -16.13 4.20 -14.12
CA ARG A 300 -16.41 4.42 -12.69
C ARG A 300 -15.22 4.98 -11.93
N SER A 301 -14.01 4.53 -12.28
CA SER A 301 -12.78 5.05 -11.70
C SER A 301 -12.55 6.52 -12.08
N LEU A 302 -12.82 6.89 -13.33
CA LEU A 302 -12.72 8.27 -13.83
C LEU A 302 -13.73 9.20 -13.14
N GLU A 303 -14.98 8.76 -12.96
CA GLU A 303 -16.00 9.50 -12.21
C GLU A 303 -15.54 9.85 -10.79
N LEU A 304 -14.86 8.91 -10.10
CA LEU A 304 -14.31 9.15 -8.77
C LEU A 304 -13.21 10.20 -8.77
N TYR A 305 -12.34 10.17 -9.77
CA TYR A 305 -11.31 11.20 -9.92
C TYR A 305 -11.96 12.57 -10.13
N GLN A 306 -12.92 12.67 -11.06
CA GLN A 306 -13.62 13.93 -11.33
C GLN A 306 -14.34 14.46 -10.10
N GLY A 307 -15.02 13.59 -9.34
CA GLY A 307 -15.74 13.99 -8.12
C GLY A 307 -14.84 14.62 -7.05
N ARG A 308 -13.54 14.31 -7.06
CA ARG A 308 -12.57 14.90 -6.11
C ARG A 308 -11.86 16.12 -6.67
N ASN A 309 -11.65 16.16 -7.98
CA ASN A 309 -10.89 17.20 -8.65
C ASN A 309 -11.80 18.25 -9.30
N ALA A 310 -12.92 18.58 -8.66
CA ALA A 310 -13.88 19.60 -9.09
C ALA A 310 -14.37 19.42 -10.55
N GLY A 311 -14.55 18.17 -10.98
CA GLY A 311 -14.99 17.81 -12.33
C GLY A 311 -13.86 17.69 -13.35
N ASN A 312 -12.63 18.05 -13.00
CA ASN A 312 -11.50 17.98 -13.92
C ASN A 312 -11.10 16.53 -14.24
N LEU A 313 -10.71 16.32 -15.50
CA LEU A 313 -10.13 15.08 -15.97
C LEU A 313 -8.61 15.07 -15.74
N PRO A 314 -7.99 13.91 -15.49
CA PRO A 314 -6.55 13.82 -15.39
C PRO A 314 -5.92 14.12 -16.75
N LYS A 315 -4.72 14.73 -16.74
CA LYS A 315 -3.97 14.98 -17.99
C LYS A 315 -3.36 13.69 -18.54
N ARG A 316 -3.05 12.74 -17.65
CA ARG A 316 -2.49 11.43 -17.98
C ARG A 316 -3.01 10.39 -17.01
N LEU A 317 -3.34 9.19 -17.50
CA LEU A 317 -3.82 8.08 -16.70
C LEU A 317 -3.03 6.80 -17.00
N VAL A 318 -2.40 6.22 -15.99
CA VAL A 318 -1.53 5.05 -16.11
C VAL A 318 -2.16 3.83 -15.42
N ILE A 319 -2.43 2.76 -16.14
CA ILE A 319 -3.05 1.54 -15.63
C ILE A 319 -1.97 0.49 -15.38
N HIS A 320 -1.79 0.10 -14.13
CA HIS A 320 -0.91 -0.97 -13.64
C HIS A 320 -1.67 -2.27 -13.44
N LYS A 321 -1.20 -3.35 -14.06
CA LYS A 321 -1.71 -4.73 -13.89
C LYS A 321 -0.54 -5.68 -13.67
N THR A 322 -0.73 -6.81 -12.98
CA THR A 322 0.35 -7.79 -12.77
C THR A 322 0.53 -8.81 -13.89
N THR A 323 -0.45 -8.89 -14.79
CA THR A 323 -0.46 -9.77 -15.95
C THR A 323 -0.63 -8.96 -17.23
N ALA A 324 -0.32 -9.58 -18.37
CA ALA A 324 -0.38 -8.92 -19.67
C ALA A 324 -1.80 -8.45 -20.01
N PHE A 325 -1.89 -7.28 -20.67
CA PHE A 325 -3.15 -6.75 -21.18
C PHE A 325 -3.56 -7.50 -22.45
N LYS A 326 -4.84 -7.87 -22.54
CA LYS A 326 -5.45 -8.33 -23.79
C LYS A 326 -5.91 -7.14 -24.62
N GLN A 327 -6.07 -7.37 -25.92
CA GLN A 327 -6.54 -6.35 -26.86
C GLN A 327 -7.91 -5.78 -26.46
N GLU A 328 -8.85 -6.63 -26.01
CA GLU A 328 -10.17 -6.19 -25.52
C GLU A 328 -10.07 -5.25 -24.31
N GLU A 329 -9.15 -5.53 -23.38
CA GLU A 329 -8.94 -4.66 -22.22
C GLU A 329 -8.37 -3.30 -22.64
N ILE A 330 -7.47 -3.30 -23.62
CA ILE A 330 -6.91 -2.06 -24.16
C ILE A 330 -8.02 -1.24 -24.83
N GLU A 331 -8.84 -1.86 -25.67
CA GLU A 331 -9.98 -1.20 -26.32
C GLU A 331 -10.98 -0.64 -25.30
N GLY A 332 -11.34 -1.42 -24.28
CA GLY A 332 -12.23 -0.97 -23.20
C GLY A 332 -11.65 0.20 -22.41
N ALA A 333 -10.32 0.23 -22.24
CA ALA A 333 -9.63 1.36 -21.61
C ALA A 333 -9.72 2.65 -22.44
N PHE A 334 -9.44 2.56 -23.74
CA PHE A 334 -9.55 3.72 -24.62
C PHE A 334 -10.99 4.21 -24.76
N ASP A 335 -11.97 3.31 -24.78
CA ASP A 335 -13.39 3.67 -24.80
C ASP A 335 -13.83 4.43 -23.53
N ALA A 336 -13.40 3.96 -22.34
CA ALA A 336 -13.75 4.59 -21.08
C ALA A 336 -13.06 5.94 -20.86
N LEU A 337 -11.84 6.07 -21.37
CA LEU A 337 -10.95 7.19 -21.10
C LEU A 337 -10.79 8.12 -22.31
N ALA A 338 -11.73 8.12 -23.25
CA ALA A 338 -11.65 8.91 -24.49
C ALA A 338 -11.44 10.42 -24.26
N GLY A 339 -11.85 10.95 -23.09
CA GLY A 339 -11.62 12.34 -22.69
C GLY A 339 -10.24 12.62 -22.06
N VAL A 340 -9.44 11.59 -21.77
CA VAL A 340 -8.11 11.71 -21.15
C VAL A 340 -7.04 11.81 -22.25
N PRO A 341 -6.19 12.85 -22.26
CA PRO A 341 -5.23 13.08 -23.35
C PRO A 341 -4.14 12.00 -23.51
N ASP A 342 -3.75 11.35 -22.41
CA ASP A 342 -2.68 10.37 -22.40
C ASP A 342 -3.01 9.17 -21.51
N ILE A 343 -2.94 7.97 -22.09
CA ILE A 343 -3.30 6.72 -21.43
C ILE A 343 -2.14 5.73 -21.62
N GLU A 344 -1.66 5.14 -20.54
CA GLU A 344 -0.67 4.07 -20.59
C GLU A 344 -1.19 2.79 -19.91
N CYS A 345 -1.03 1.65 -20.57
CA CYS A 345 -1.30 0.32 -19.99
C CYS A 345 0.02 -0.38 -19.73
N VAL A 346 0.36 -0.57 -18.46
CA VAL A 346 1.66 -1.08 -18.02
C VAL A 346 1.49 -2.33 -17.17
N GLU A 347 2.12 -3.41 -17.61
CA GLU A 347 2.28 -4.62 -16.82
C GLU A 347 3.46 -4.44 -15.86
N VAL A 348 3.23 -4.71 -14.58
CA VAL A 348 4.22 -4.66 -13.51
C VAL A 348 4.36 -6.06 -12.89
N SER A 349 5.40 -6.79 -13.29
CA SER A 349 5.62 -8.17 -12.84
C SER A 349 6.84 -8.29 -11.93
N ALA A 350 6.66 -8.94 -10.77
CA ALA A 350 7.73 -9.29 -9.85
C ALA A 350 8.42 -10.64 -10.21
N ALA A 351 7.96 -11.32 -11.27
CA ALA A 351 8.42 -12.66 -11.67
C ALA A 351 9.74 -12.63 -12.48
N SER A 352 10.70 -11.83 -12.05
CA SER A 352 12.02 -11.77 -12.69
C SER A 352 12.96 -12.86 -12.18
N CYS A 353 13.65 -13.52 -13.10
CA CYS A 353 14.76 -14.43 -12.80
C CYS A 353 16.11 -13.72 -12.70
N TRP A 354 16.19 -12.44 -13.10
CA TRP A 354 17.44 -11.67 -13.14
C TRP A 354 17.95 -11.31 -11.74
N ARG A 355 19.26 -11.11 -11.64
CA ARG A 355 19.97 -10.50 -10.49
C ARG A 355 21.02 -9.53 -11.02
N GLY A 356 21.23 -8.46 -10.27
CA GLY A 356 22.27 -7.48 -10.55
C GLY A 356 23.37 -7.57 -9.50
N VAL A 357 24.63 -7.49 -9.94
CA VAL A 357 25.80 -7.32 -9.07
C VAL A 357 26.48 -6.03 -9.46
N TRP A 358 26.68 -5.13 -8.49
CA TRP A 358 27.39 -3.89 -8.74
C TRP A 358 28.89 -4.14 -8.72
N LEU A 359 29.61 -3.76 -9.77
CA LEU A 359 31.06 -3.93 -9.88
C LEU A 359 31.76 -2.60 -9.62
N LEU A 360 32.72 -2.62 -8.71
CA LEU A 360 33.55 -1.48 -8.36
C LEU A 360 34.93 -1.64 -9.00
N PRO A 361 35.56 -0.56 -9.50
CA PRO A 361 36.92 -0.63 -10.01
C PRO A 361 37.89 -0.98 -8.86
N THR A 362 38.88 -1.81 -9.14
CA THR A 362 39.92 -2.18 -8.15
C THR A 362 41.13 -1.25 -8.19
N GLY A 363 41.28 -0.45 -9.25
CA GLY A 363 42.50 0.32 -9.53
C GLY A 363 43.70 -0.55 -9.93
N ARG A 364 43.50 -1.86 -10.19
CA ARG A 364 44.55 -2.81 -10.61
C ARG A 364 44.28 -3.31 -12.03
N SER A 365 45.32 -3.74 -12.73
CA SER A 365 45.18 -4.33 -14.07
C SER A 365 44.46 -5.68 -14.06
N LYS A 366 44.59 -6.47 -12.98
CA LYS A 366 43.85 -7.72 -12.75
C LYS A 366 43.58 -7.97 -11.25
N PRO A 367 42.34 -8.31 -10.84
CA PRO A 367 41.09 -8.16 -11.61
C PRO A 367 40.74 -6.67 -11.76
N LEU A 368 40.18 -6.26 -12.91
CA LEU A 368 39.81 -4.86 -13.19
C LEU A 368 38.70 -4.35 -12.26
N SER A 369 37.82 -5.24 -11.81
CA SER A 369 36.68 -4.92 -10.94
C SER A 369 36.46 -5.99 -9.88
N LYS A 370 35.78 -5.60 -8.80
CA LYS A 370 35.34 -6.48 -7.73
C LYS A 370 33.86 -6.24 -7.43
N ALA A 371 33.14 -7.27 -6.97
CA ALA A 371 31.76 -7.10 -6.53
C ALA A 371 31.69 -6.15 -5.32
N ALA A 372 30.71 -5.25 -5.33
CA ALA A 372 30.37 -4.43 -4.19
C ALA A 372 29.80 -5.29 -3.04
N ALA A 373 29.96 -4.82 -1.81
CA ALA A 373 29.38 -5.46 -0.62
C ALA A 373 27.86 -5.22 -0.47
N TYR A 374 27.29 -4.35 -1.31
CA TYR A 374 25.88 -3.99 -1.32
C TYR A 374 25.28 -4.34 -2.69
N PRO A 375 23.95 -4.57 -2.76
CA PRO A 375 23.29 -4.80 -4.05
C PRO A 375 23.40 -3.57 -4.95
N VAL A 376 22.95 -3.73 -6.19
CA VAL A 376 22.85 -2.61 -7.14
C VAL A 376 22.11 -1.42 -6.52
N PRO A 377 22.46 -0.17 -6.89
CA PRO A 377 21.73 1.00 -6.45
C PRO A 377 20.24 0.86 -6.75
N ARG A 378 19.40 1.20 -5.77
CA ARG A 378 17.96 1.35 -5.99
C ARG A 378 17.74 2.41 -7.09
N GLY A 379 16.83 2.14 -8.02
CA GLY A 379 16.63 2.96 -9.21
C GLY A 379 17.46 2.54 -10.43
N THR A 380 18.27 1.49 -10.33
CA THR A 380 18.96 0.92 -11.50
C THR A 380 17.93 0.36 -12.49
N MET A 381 17.94 0.84 -13.74
CA MET A 381 17.05 0.46 -14.81
C MET A 381 17.83 -0.13 -15.99
N VAL A 382 17.33 -1.21 -16.59
CA VAL A 382 17.90 -1.81 -17.81
C VAL A 382 16.80 -1.97 -18.85
N VAL A 383 16.93 -1.31 -20.00
CA VAL A 383 16.00 -1.46 -21.12
C VAL A 383 16.17 -2.85 -21.74
N ARG A 384 15.06 -3.58 -21.93
CA ARG A 384 15.05 -4.92 -22.54
C ARG A 384 14.60 -4.90 -24.00
N SER A 385 13.64 -4.05 -24.33
CA SER A 385 13.08 -3.85 -25.67
C SER A 385 12.54 -2.43 -25.82
N GLY A 386 12.01 -2.07 -26.98
CA GLY A 386 11.39 -0.75 -27.21
C GLY A 386 10.18 -0.45 -26.31
N ASN A 387 9.61 -1.44 -25.63
CA ASN A 387 8.45 -1.31 -24.76
C ASN A 387 8.61 -1.97 -23.37
N SER A 388 9.81 -2.46 -23.02
CA SER A 388 10.00 -3.14 -21.73
C SER A 388 11.34 -2.83 -21.07
N ALA A 389 11.33 -2.80 -19.73
CA ALA A 389 12.49 -2.50 -18.92
C ALA A 389 12.49 -3.31 -17.60
N LEU A 390 13.68 -3.56 -17.08
CA LEU A 390 13.89 -4.03 -15.70
C LEU A 390 14.17 -2.82 -14.81
N ILE A 391 13.58 -2.79 -13.62
CA ILE A 391 13.85 -1.76 -12.60
C ILE A 391 14.12 -2.39 -11.24
N TRP A 392 15.26 -2.06 -10.63
CA TRP A 392 15.57 -2.43 -9.26
C TRP A 392 14.98 -1.43 -8.29
N VAL A 393 13.74 -1.70 -7.86
CA VAL A 393 13.10 -0.97 -6.76
C VAL A 393 13.71 -1.37 -5.41
N ALA A 394 14.22 -2.59 -5.27
CA ALA A 394 15.01 -2.98 -4.10
C ALA A 394 16.50 -2.88 -4.41
N GLY A 395 17.26 -2.18 -3.56
CA GLY A 395 18.68 -1.94 -3.81
C GLY A 395 19.32 -1.08 -2.73
N ASN A 396 20.57 -0.70 -2.95
CA ASN A 396 21.28 0.21 -2.06
C ASN A 396 20.74 1.64 -2.23
N ALA A 397 20.34 2.27 -1.13
CA ALA A 397 19.79 3.62 -1.09
C ALA A 397 20.58 4.48 -0.07
N PRO A 398 21.78 4.96 -0.42
CA PRO A 398 22.66 5.56 0.56
C PRO A 398 22.11 6.86 1.19
N GLY A 399 21.33 7.65 0.45
CA GLY A 399 20.76 8.93 0.92
C GLY A 399 19.77 8.82 2.10
N VAL A 400 19.36 7.61 2.47
CA VAL A 400 18.46 7.36 3.61
C VAL A 400 19.20 6.83 4.85
N SER A 401 20.49 6.51 4.73
CA SER A 401 21.30 6.00 5.83
C SER A 401 22.05 7.14 6.51
N ASN A 402 22.23 7.08 7.83
CA ASN A 402 23.21 7.94 8.52
C ASN A 402 24.65 7.37 8.49
N THR A 403 24.85 6.13 8.02
CA THR A 403 26.16 5.45 7.98
C THR A 403 26.69 5.20 6.56
N GLY A 404 26.04 5.77 5.55
CA GLY A 404 26.41 5.58 4.14
C GLY A 404 25.44 4.65 3.42
N ASN A 405 25.70 3.34 3.37
CA ASN A 405 24.86 2.41 2.62
C ASN A 405 23.60 1.99 3.40
N TYR A 406 22.51 1.71 2.68
CA TYR A 406 21.30 1.13 3.26
C TYR A 406 20.63 0.20 2.26
N TYR A 407 20.32 -1.01 2.72
CA TYR A 407 19.53 -1.97 1.97
C TYR A 407 18.46 -2.56 2.90
N GLN A 408 17.19 -2.25 2.58
CA GLN A 408 16.07 -2.70 3.39
C GLN A 408 16.02 -4.23 3.48
N GLY A 409 15.90 -4.73 4.71
CA GLY A 409 15.84 -6.16 5.01
C GLY A 409 17.19 -6.88 5.01
N LYS A 410 18.27 -6.29 4.46
CA LYS A 410 19.65 -6.82 4.46
C LYS A 410 19.76 -8.30 4.04
N LYS A 411 18.86 -8.80 3.19
CA LYS A 411 18.76 -10.22 2.82
C LYS A 411 18.69 -10.37 1.31
N SER A 412 19.44 -11.35 0.81
CA SER A 412 19.45 -11.80 -0.59
C SER A 412 19.83 -10.71 -1.61
N ILE A 413 20.18 -11.13 -2.84
CA ILE A 413 20.35 -10.20 -3.96
C ILE A 413 18.96 -9.86 -4.51
N PRO A 414 18.59 -8.57 -4.62
CA PRO A 414 17.27 -8.17 -5.04
C PRO A 414 17.00 -8.50 -6.52
N LYS A 415 15.74 -8.80 -6.80
CA LYS A 415 15.20 -8.98 -8.15
C LYS A 415 14.65 -7.67 -8.67
N PRO A 416 14.82 -7.35 -9.96
CA PRO A 416 14.11 -6.23 -10.56
C PRO A 416 12.63 -6.57 -10.77
N LEU A 417 11.80 -5.54 -10.86
CA LEU A 417 10.49 -5.64 -11.50
C LEU A 417 10.68 -5.63 -13.02
N ASN A 418 9.85 -6.41 -13.71
CA ASN A 418 9.72 -6.36 -15.16
C ASN A 418 8.53 -5.47 -15.51
N LEU A 419 8.81 -4.38 -16.22
CA LEU A 419 7.80 -3.45 -16.72
C LEU A 419 7.61 -3.66 -18.22
N VAL A 420 6.38 -3.82 -18.67
CA VAL A 420 6.02 -3.93 -20.10
C VAL A 420 4.89 -2.96 -20.41
N ARG A 421 5.13 -2.03 -21.33
CA ARG A 421 4.10 -1.15 -21.87
C ARG A 421 3.36 -1.87 -22.99
N HIS A 422 2.07 -2.09 -22.79
CA HIS A 422 1.15 -2.70 -23.76
C HIS A 422 0.43 -1.64 -24.60
N ALA A 423 0.16 -0.46 -24.03
CA ALA A 423 -0.42 0.68 -24.74
C ALA A 423 0.12 2.02 -24.21
N GLY A 424 0.04 3.06 -25.03
CA GLY A 424 0.53 4.40 -24.72
C GLY A 424 1.92 4.72 -25.27
N ARG A 425 2.48 5.86 -24.88
CA ARG A 425 3.73 6.41 -25.44
C ARG A 425 4.61 7.01 -24.34
N GLY A 426 5.85 7.39 -24.68
CA GLY A 426 6.76 8.10 -23.77
C GLY A 426 8.04 7.32 -23.45
N ALA A 427 8.93 7.95 -22.69
CA ALA A 427 10.19 7.33 -22.27
C ALA A 427 9.93 6.15 -21.30
N LEU A 428 10.73 5.08 -21.40
CA LEU A 428 10.62 3.95 -20.45
C LEU A 428 11.18 4.34 -19.08
N GLU A 429 12.10 5.29 -19.03
CA GLU A 429 12.66 5.90 -17.83
C GLU A 429 11.58 6.57 -16.99
N LEU A 430 10.60 7.23 -17.63
CA LEU A 430 9.48 7.86 -16.94
C LEU A 430 8.63 6.82 -16.21
N MET A 431 8.16 5.80 -16.95
CA MET A 431 7.40 4.67 -16.40
C MET A 431 8.15 3.95 -15.27
N ALA A 432 9.47 3.74 -15.42
CA ALA A 432 10.30 3.12 -14.39
C ALA A 432 10.47 4.01 -13.15
N HIS A 433 10.60 5.33 -13.33
CA HIS A 433 10.73 6.29 -12.23
C HIS A 433 9.43 6.41 -11.44
N GLU A 434 8.28 6.40 -12.12
CA GLU A 434 6.95 6.39 -11.49
C GLU A 434 6.74 5.10 -10.68
N ALA A 435 7.05 3.93 -11.26
CA ALA A 435 6.99 2.66 -10.54
C ALA A 435 7.92 2.66 -9.31
N LEU A 436 9.12 3.23 -9.42
CA LEU A 436 10.05 3.40 -8.31
C LEU A 436 9.47 4.31 -7.22
N ALA A 437 8.89 5.45 -7.57
CA ALA A 437 8.33 6.42 -6.64
C ALA A 437 7.11 5.85 -5.89
N LEU A 438 6.19 5.21 -6.61
CA LEU A 438 5.00 4.60 -6.04
C LEU A 438 5.29 3.48 -5.04
N THR A 439 6.50 2.90 -5.02
CA THR A 439 6.90 1.94 -3.97
C THR A 439 7.06 2.60 -2.59
N LYS A 440 7.22 3.92 -2.50
CA LYS A 440 7.41 4.67 -1.23
C LYS A 440 6.09 5.19 -0.63
N MET A 441 4.96 4.82 -1.25
CA MET A 441 3.64 5.34 -0.93
C MET A 441 2.78 4.38 -0.11
N ASP A 442 3.39 3.33 0.49
CA ASP A 442 2.67 2.52 1.48
C ASP A 442 2.74 3.15 2.87
N TRP A 443 1.64 3.76 3.32
CA TRP A 443 1.54 4.38 4.66
C TRP A 443 1.27 3.38 5.79
N ASN A 444 1.26 2.07 5.53
CA ASN A 444 0.98 1.05 6.54
C ASN A 444 2.22 0.58 7.31
N ASN A 445 3.42 1.06 6.96
CA ASN A 445 4.67 0.61 7.56
C ASN A 445 5.70 1.74 7.66
N ASP A 446 6.82 1.47 8.34
CA ASP A 446 7.92 2.42 8.56
C ASP A 446 9.07 2.26 7.55
N ALA A 447 8.90 1.39 6.55
CA ALA A 447 9.94 1.01 5.61
C ALA A 447 10.12 2.09 4.52
N LEU A 448 11.26 2.06 3.83
CA LEU A 448 11.57 3.04 2.79
C LEU A 448 10.71 2.82 1.55
N TYR A 449 10.53 1.56 1.18
CA TYR A 449 9.81 1.15 -0.01
C TYR A 449 9.20 -0.24 0.14
N ASP A 450 8.18 -0.48 -0.68
CA ASP A 450 7.55 -1.77 -0.88
C ASP A 450 8.16 -2.52 -2.09
N PRO A 451 8.08 -3.87 -2.13
CA PRO A 451 8.58 -4.66 -3.26
C PRO A 451 7.91 -4.37 -4.61
N VAL A 452 6.72 -3.76 -4.61
CA VAL A 452 5.93 -3.40 -5.79
C VAL A 452 5.31 -2.01 -5.59
N PRO A 453 4.95 -1.28 -6.67
CA PRO A 453 4.23 -0.02 -6.57
C PRO A 453 2.96 -0.15 -5.72
N VAL A 454 2.60 0.91 -5.01
CA VAL A 454 1.41 0.95 -4.16
C VAL A 454 0.13 0.58 -4.93
N SER A 455 0.04 0.91 -6.22
CA SER A 455 -1.08 0.53 -7.09
C SER A 455 -1.25 -0.98 -7.24
N ILE A 456 -0.16 -1.74 -7.26
CA ILE A 456 -0.19 -3.21 -7.29
C ILE A 456 -0.41 -3.76 -5.88
N ARG A 457 0.27 -3.21 -4.87
CA ARG A 457 0.13 -3.71 -3.50
C ARG A 457 -1.30 -3.60 -2.99
N TYR A 458 -1.92 -2.43 -3.18
CA TYR A 458 -3.24 -2.13 -2.63
C TYR A 458 -4.34 -2.86 -3.39
N SER A 459 -4.22 -2.97 -4.72
CA SER A 459 -5.11 -3.76 -5.55
C SER A 459 -5.15 -5.22 -5.14
N GLN A 460 -3.99 -5.84 -4.96
CA GLN A 460 -3.90 -7.24 -4.49
C GLN A 460 -4.48 -7.44 -3.10
N ARG A 461 -4.23 -6.49 -2.17
CA ARG A 461 -4.75 -6.60 -0.80
C ARG A 461 -6.27 -6.55 -0.78
N LEU A 462 -6.86 -5.63 -1.54
CA LEU A 462 -8.31 -5.53 -1.66
C LEU A 462 -8.91 -6.77 -2.33
N ALA A 463 -8.33 -7.22 -3.45
CA ALA A 463 -8.76 -8.42 -4.15
C ALA A 463 -8.84 -9.63 -3.21
N ARG A 464 -7.82 -9.79 -2.35
CA ARG A 464 -7.81 -10.83 -1.31
C ARG A 464 -8.92 -10.64 -0.27
N THR A 465 -9.11 -9.43 0.26
CA THR A 465 -10.15 -9.18 1.26
C THR A 465 -11.54 -9.46 0.70
N ILE A 466 -11.81 -9.07 -0.55
CA ILE A 466 -13.10 -9.31 -1.20
C ILE A 466 -13.33 -10.81 -1.47
N ALA A 467 -12.28 -11.54 -1.90
CA ALA A 467 -12.37 -12.99 -2.10
C ALA A 467 -12.72 -13.75 -0.80
N ASN A 468 -12.27 -13.25 0.35
CA ASN A 468 -12.43 -13.91 1.65
C ASN A 468 -13.74 -13.56 2.38
N VAL A 469 -14.60 -12.72 1.81
CA VAL A 469 -15.81 -12.22 2.46
C VAL A 469 -17.03 -12.52 1.59
N PRO A 470 -18.19 -12.93 2.18
CA PRO A 470 -19.37 -13.33 1.41
C PRO A 470 -20.02 -12.19 0.63
N ASP A 471 -20.02 -10.97 1.17
CA ASP A 471 -20.56 -9.79 0.49
C ASP A 471 -19.81 -8.53 0.95
N LEU A 472 -19.52 -7.67 -0.01
CA LEU A 472 -19.10 -6.29 0.22
C LEU A 472 -19.95 -5.42 -0.70
N PRO A 473 -20.76 -4.50 -0.17
CA PRO A 473 -21.59 -3.64 -1.01
C PRO A 473 -20.75 -2.95 -2.11
N GLY A 474 -21.32 -2.80 -3.32
CA GLY A 474 -20.73 -2.10 -4.45
C GLY A 474 -20.60 -0.58 -4.25
N ASN A 475 -20.05 -0.17 -3.10
CA ASN A 475 -19.86 1.20 -2.67
C ASN A 475 -18.41 1.64 -2.84
N VAL A 476 -18.22 2.94 -2.72
CA VAL A 476 -16.90 3.57 -2.78
C VAL A 476 -16.34 3.64 -1.36
N TYR A 477 -15.18 3.01 -1.15
CA TYR A 477 -14.57 2.95 0.17
C TYR A 477 -13.22 3.69 0.21
N PRO A 478 -12.92 4.45 1.27
CA PRO A 478 -11.57 4.95 1.52
C PRO A 478 -10.59 3.82 1.86
N TYR A 479 -9.36 3.87 1.33
CA TYR A 479 -8.36 2.80 1.54
C TYR A 479 -8.03 2.54 2.99
N ARG A 480 -8.04 3.60 3.79
CA ARG A 480 -7.73 3.55 5.23
C ARG A 480 -8.58 2.53 6.00
N LEU A 481 -9.73 2.12 5.46
CA LEU A 481 -10.58 1.06 6.03
C LEU A 481 -9.97 -0.34 5.86
N PHE A 482 -9.18 -0.56 4.80
CA PHE A 482 -8.53 -1.83 4.47
C PHE A 482 -7.04 -1.92 4.87
N MET A 483 -6.45 -0.80 5.31
CA MET A 483 -5.05 -0.71 5.78
C MET A 483 -4.70 -1.58 6.97
#